data_AF-A0A966YVL9-F1
#
_entry.id   AF-A0A966YVL9-F1
#
_cell.length_a   1.000
_cell.length_b   1.000
_cell.length_c   1.000
_cell.angle_alpha   90.00
_cell.angle_beta   90.00
_cell.angle_gamma   90.00
#
_symmetry.space_group_name_H-M   'P 1'
#
loop_
_entity.id
_entity.type
_entity.pdbx_description
1 polymer ?
#
loop_
_entity_poly.entity_id
_entity_poly.type
_entity_poly.pdbx_seq_one_letter_code
_entity_poly.pdbx_strand_id
1 'polypeptide(L)'
;GTRLLLDRLLEREGLKTKLIKGYGHEEFTHSAVATSILAEQADVGIGLQYIAKEYKLHFIPLETETFYLAMKPEFRRNKTLVAFIKAIQNRSNKTPGYKALK
;
A
#
# COMPACT_ATOMS: atom_id res chain seq x y z
N GLY A 1 -8.73 0.99 2.70
CA GLY A 1 -8.31 0.78 1.29
C GLY A 1 -8.02 -0.68 1.02
N THR A 2 -7.05 -1.24 1.74
CA THR A 2 -6.54 -2.61 1.56
C THR A 2 -7.60 -3.70 1.57
N ARG A 3 -8.58 -3.62 2.48
CA ARG A 3 -9.69 -4.59 2.52
C ARG A 3 -10.50 -4.59 1.23
N LEU A 4 -10.92 -3.40 0.77
CA LEU A 4 -11.64 -3.25 -0.49
C LEU A 4 -10.80 -3.69 -1.71
N LEU A 5 -9.48 -3.56 -1.66
CA LEU A 5 -8.60 -4.14 -2.69
C LEU A 5 -8.65 -5.67 -2.67
N LEU A 6 -8.49 -6.30 -1.50
CA LEU A 6 -8.57 -7.75 -1.35
C LEU A 6 -9.90 -8.29 -1.87
N ASP A 7 -11.01 -7.71 -1.43
CA ASP A 7 -12.36 -8.16 -1.80
C ASP A 7 -12.55 -8.13 -3.32
N ARG A 8 -12.10 -7.05 -3.98
CA ARG A 8 -12.13 -6.93 -5.44
C ARG A 8 -11.22 -7.92 -6.15
N LEU A 9 -10.03 -8.19 -5.62
CA LEU A 9 -9.11 -9.19 -6.19
C LEU A 9 -9.74 -10.59 -6.08
N LEU A 10 -10.32 -10.95 -4.93
CA LEU A 10 -10.98 -12.24 -4.75
C LEU A 10 -12.20 -12.40 -5.65
N GLU A 11 -13.03 -11.36 -5.77
CA GLU A 11 -14.17 -11.34 -6.67
C GLU A 11 -13.75 -11.53 -8.13
N ARG A 12 -12.70 -10.82 -8.58
CA ARG A 12 -12.15 -10.95 -9.93
C ARG A 12 -11.68 -12.36 -10.24
N GLU A 13 -11.06 -13.04 -9.28
CA GLU A 13 -10.59 -14.42 -9.44
C GLU A 13 -11.67 -15.48 -9.12
N GLY A 14 -12.90 -15.07 -8.80
CA GLY A 14 -14.01 -15.98 -8.46
C GLY A 14 -13.80 -16.75 -7.14
N LEU A 15 -12.93 -16.25 -6.25
CA LEU A 15 -12.59 -16.89 -4.99
C LEU A 15 -13.55 -16.48 -3.87
N LYS A 16 -14.07 -17.49 -3.16
CA LYS A 16 -14.98 -17.26 -2.02
C LYS A 16 -14.18 -16.95 -0.76
N THR A 17 -14.44 -15.80 -0.17
CA THR A 17 -13.83 -15.32 1.08
C THR A 17 -13.94 -16.30 2.25
N LYS A 18 -15.04 -17.07 2.31
CA LYS A 18 -15.28 -18.13 3.31
C LYS A 18 -14.25 -19.26 3.29
N LEU A 19 -13.50 -19.42 2.19
CA LEU A 19 -12.44 -20.41 2.05
C LEU A 19 -11.10 -19.92 2.60
N ILE A 20 -11.00 -18.64 2.97
CA ILE A 20 -9.78 -18.03 3.48
C ILE A 20 -9.84 -18.03 5.01
N LYS A 21 -8.99 -18.86 5.64
CA LYS A 21 -8.82 -18.85 7.09
C LYS A 21 -8.33 -17.48 7.54
N GLY A 22 -8.96 -16.91 8.56
CA GLY A 22 -8.59 -15.60 9.07
C GLY A 22 -9.06 -14.41 8.22
N TYR A 23 -9.89 -14.61 7.20
CA TYR A 23 -10.41 -13.50 6.39
C TYR A 23 -11.12 -12.41 7.21
N GLY A 24 -11.79 -12.78 8.30
CA GLY A 24 -12.43 -11.82 9.20
C GLY A 24 -11.47 -11.12 10.17
N HIS A 25 -10.20 -11.52 10.22
CA HIS A 25 -9.18 -10.92 11.06
C HIS A 25 -8.53 -9.76 10.31
N GLU A 26 -8.78 -8.54 10.79
CA GLU A 26 -8.30 -7.31 10.18
C GLU A 26 -7.40 -6.56 11.15
N GLU A 27 -6.34 -5.97 10.62
CA GLU A 27 -5.45 -5.08 11.32
C GLU A 27 -5.55 -3.67 10.74
N PHE A 28 -5.46 -2.66 11.61
CA PHE A 28 -5.70 -1.28 11.22
C PHE A 28 -4.50 -0.59 10.57
N THR A 29 -3.31 -1.16 10.70
CA THR A 29 -2.08 -0.60 10.13
C THR A 29 -1.23 -1.68 9.48
N HIS A 30 -0.46 -1.30 8.47
CA HIS A 30 0.48 -2.23 7.83
C HIS A 30 1.56 -2.74 8.80
N SER A 31 1.97 -1.90 9.76
CA SER A 31 2.91 -2.29 10.81
C SER A 31 2.31 -3.33 11.75
N ALA A 32 1.02 -3.22 12.09
CA ALA A 32 0.31 -4.23 12.88
C ALA A 32 0.25 -5.56 12.13
N VAL A 33 -0.14 -5.57 10.85
CA VAL A 33 -0.09 -6.77 10.00
C VAL A 33 1.30 -7.42 10.04
N ALA A 34 2.37 -6.64 9.81
CA ALA A 34 3.74 -7.16 9.81
C ALA A 34 4.13 -7.75 11.18
N THR A 35 3.68 -7.12 12.27
CA THR A 35 3.94 -7.57 13.65
C THR A 35 3.23 -8.88 13.93
N SER A 36 1.95 -9.03 13.52
CA SER A 36 1.17 -10.26 13.70
C SER A 36 1.80 -11.45 12.95
N ILE A 37 2.39 -11.22 11.77
CA ILE A 37 3.15 -12.24 11.04
C ILE A 37 4.44 -12.63 11.79
N LEU A 38 5.22 -11.65 12.24
CA LEU A 38 6.46 -11.91 12.99
C LEU A 38 6.20 -12.60 14.34
N ALA A 39 5.06 -12.34 14.95
CA ALA A 39 4.61 -12.99 16.18
C ALA A 39 3.94 -14.36 15.94
N GLU A 40 3.98 -14.87 14.70
CA GLU A 40 3.39 -16.16 14.30
C GLU A 40 1.88 -16.27 14.55
N GLN A 41 1.19 -15.12 14.64
CA GLN A 41 -0.27 -15.06 14.79
C GLN A 41 -1.00 -15.18 13.44
N ALA A 42 -0.28 -14.94 12.34
CA ALA A 42 -0.77 -15.10 10.98
C ALA A 42 0.37 -15.58 10.05
N ASP A 43 0.03 -16.40 9.07
CA ASP A 43 1.00 -16.90 8.08
C ASP A 43 1.34 -15.83 7.02
N VAL A 44 0.35 -15.01 6.64
CA VAL A 44 0.45 -13.99 5.60
C VAL A 44 -0.48 -12.81 5.92
N GLY A 45 -0.22 -11.67 5.30
CA GLY A 45 -1.08 -10.49 5.39
C GLY A 45 -0.84 -9.52 4.23
N ILE A 46 -1.78 -8.59 4.04
CA ILE A 46 -1.70 -7.62 2.94
C ILE A 46 -1.19 -6.29 3.46
N GLY A 47 -0.13 -5.79 2.83
CA GLY A 47 0.41 -4.48 3.19
C GLY A 47 1.33 -3.90 2.12
N LEU A 48 1.97 -2.79 2.48
CA LEU A 48 2.88 -2.09 1.58
C LEU A 48 4.23 -2.78 1.52
N GLN A 49 4.81 -2.83 0.31
CA GLN A 49 6.16 -3.35 0.09
C GLN A 49 7.21 -2.70 0.99
N TYR A 50 7.09 -1.38 1.21
CA TYR A 50 7.99 -0.64 2.09
C TYR A 50 7.99 -1.20 3.52
N ILE A 51 6.81 -1.52 4.07
CA ILE A 51 6.67 -2.07 5.43
C ILE A 51 7.21 -3.50 5.49
N ALA A 52 6.90 -4.34 4.51
CA ALA A 52 7.47 -5.68 4.44
C ALA A 52 9.00 -5.65 4.43
N LYS A 53 9.61 -4.72 3.67
CA LYS A 53 11.06 -4.54 3.65
C LYS A 53 11.62 -4.06 4.99
N GLU A 54 10.98 -3.09 5.63
CA GLU A 54 11.38 -2.56 6.94
C GLU A 54 11.38 -3.67 8.01
N TYR A 55 10.36 -4.53 8.00
CA TYR A 55 10.20 -5.66 8.92
C TYR A 55 10.93 -6.94 8.47
N LYS A 56 11.71 -6.87 7.38
CA LYS A 56 12.45 -8.02 6.80
C LYS A 56 11.57 -9.22 6.45
N LEU A 57 10.32 -8.97 6.09
CA LEU A 57 9.38 -9.98 5.60
C LEU A 57 9.50 -10.15 4.08
N HIS A 58 9.23 -11.37 3.61
CA HIS A 58 9.08 -11.63 2.18
C HIS A 58 7.84 -10.90 1.64
N PHE A 59 7.93 -10.34 0.44
CA PHE A 59 6.85 -9.58 -0.19
C PHE A 59 6.52 -10.13 -1.58
N ILE A 60 5.24 -10.41 -1.81
CA ILE A 60 4.71 -10.83 -3.11
C ILE A 60 3.83 -9.69 -3.65
N PRO A 61 4.17 -9.07 -4.79
CA PRO A 61 3.35 -8.01 -5.38
C PRO A 61 1.98 -8.52 -5.80
N LEU A 62 0.90 -7.83 -5.39
CA LEU A 62 -0.48 -8.13 -5.79
C LEU A 62 -1.05 -7.10 -6.76
N GLU A 63 -0.86 -5.81 -6.46
CA GLU A 63 -1.42 -4.70 -7.25
C GLU A 63 -0.60 -3.42 -7.02
N THR A 64 -0.69 -2.45 -7.92
CA THR A 64 -0.09 -1.12 -7.74
C THR A 64 -1.16 -0.07 -7.43
N GLU A 65 -1.07 0.57 -6.27
CA GLU A 65 -1.97 1.68 -5.92
C GLU A 65 -1.37 3.03 -6.35
N THR A 66 -2.20 3.86 -6.98
CA THR A 66 -1.81 5.20 -7.41
C THR A 66 -2.33 6.26 -6.43
N PHE A 67 -1.40 7.03 -5.87
CA PHE A 67 -1.72 8.17 -5.02
C PHE A 67 -1.65 9.48 -5.82
N TYR A 68 -2.70 10.28 -5.74
CA TYR A 68 -2.78 11.60 -6.36
C TYR A 68 -2.68 12.71 -5.32
N LEU A 69 -2.02 13.81 -5.68
CA LEU A 69 -2.07 15.05 -4.90
C LEU A 69 -3.16 15.95 -5.46
N ALA A 70 -4.20 16.19 -4.67
CA ALA A 70 -5.30 17.09 -5.05
C ALA A 70 -4.99 18.53 -4.60
N MET A 71 -5.23 19.50 -5.49
CA MET A 71 -5.10 20.93 -5.17
C MET A 71 -6.09 21.76 -5.99
N LYS A 72 -6.42 22.95 -5.49
CA LYS A 72 -7.21 23.91 -6.27
C LYS A 72 -6.43 24.40 -7.50
N PRO A 73 -7.09 24.65 -8.65
CA PRO A 73 -6.41 25.09 -9.88
C PRO A 73 -5.58 26.37 -9.73
N GLU A 74 -6.02 27.30 -8.88
CA GLU A 74 -5.33 28.56 -8.58
C GLU A 74 -3.88 28.36 -8.08
N PHE A 75 -3.60 27.21 -7.47
CA PHE A 75 -2.29 26.88 -6.92
C PHE A 75 -1.32 26.26 -7.92
N ARG A 76 -1.74 25.99 -9.17
CA ARG A 76 -0.93 25.30 -10.17
C ARG A 76 0.41 25.99 -10.47
N ARG A 77 0.48 27.31 -10.34
CA ARG A 77 1.70 28.12 -10.58
C ARG A 77 2.42 28.53 -9.29
N ASN A 78 1.95 28.10 -8.12
CA ASN A 78 2.61 28.40 -6.86
C ASN A 78 3.98 27.71 -6.80
N LYS A 79 5.06 28.49 -6.75
CA LYS A 79 6.44 27.98 -6.80
C LYS A 79 6.76 27.01 -5.67
N THR A 80 6.24 27.26 -4.47
CA THR A 80 6.45 26.40 -3.30
C THR A 80 5.78 25.03 -3.50
N LEU A 81 4.55 25.01 -4.01
CA LEU A 81 3.84 23.75 -4.28
C LEU A 81 4.47 22.96 -5.42
N VAL A 82 4.94 23.64 -6.48
CA VAL A 82 5.69 22.98 -7.55
C VAL A 82 6.99 22.36 -7.02
N ALA A 83 7.72 23.07 -6.16
CA ALA A 83 8.93 22.54 -5.53
C ALA A 83 8.62 21.34 -4.61
N PHE A 84 7.53 21.42 -3.85
CA PHE A 84 7.07 20.34 -2.97
C PHE A 84 6.70 19.07 -3.75
N ILE A 85 5.94 19.20 -4.85
CA ILE A 85 5.60 18.06 -5.73
C ILE A 85 6.88 17.41 -6.29
N LYS A 86 7.83 18.21 -6.78
CA LYS A 86 9.12 17.71 -7.26
C LYS A 86 9.89 16.97 -6.17
N ALA A 87 9.88 17.48 -4.94
CA ALA A 87 10.52 16.82 -3.80
C ALA A 87 9.87 15.45 -3.50
N ILE A 88 8.54 15.37 -3.53
CA ILE A 88 7.81 14.09 -3.38
C ILE A 88 8.19 13.13 -4.51
N GLN A 89 8.11 13.55 -5.77
CA GLN A 89 8.46 12.70 -6.93
C GLN A 89 9.89 12.15 -6.83
N ASN A 90 10.84 13.01 -6.47
CA ASN A 90 12.24 12.62 -6.28
C ASN A 90 12.41 11.62 -5.13
N ARG A 91 11.70 11.82 -4.01
CA ARG A 91 11.73 10.90 -2.88
C ARG A 91 11.09 9.56 -3.24
N SER A 92 9.92 9.56 -3.88
CA SER A 92 9.22 8.35 -4.31
C SER A 92 10.09 7.47 -5.20
N ASN A 93 10.84 8.03 -6.14
CA ASN A 93 11.76 7.27 -7.00
C ASN A 93 12.95 6.64 -6.26
N LYS A 94 13.27 7.11 -5.05
CA LYS A 94 14.35 6.57 -4.21
C LYS A 94 13.82 5.63 -3.12
N THR A 95 12.52 5.61 -2.87
CA THR A 95 11.90 4.76 -1.85
C THR A 95 11.52 3.42 -2.47
N PRO A 96 11.99 2.28 -1.94
CA PRO A 96 11.59 0.97 -2.41
C PRO A 96 10.07 0.78 -2.37
N GLY A 97 9.51 0.22 -3.46
CA GLY A 97 8.07 0.01 -3.61
C GLY A 97 7.27 1.24 -4.03
N TYR A 98 7.94 2.38 -4.28
CA TYR A 98 7.31 3.57 -4.83
C TYR A 98 7.96 3.98 -6.15
N LYS A 99 7.18 4.66 -6.97
CA LYS A 99 7.62 5.27 -8.23
C LYS A 99 6.80 6.51 -8.49
N ALA A 100 7.45 7.58 -8.94
CA ALA A 100 6.73 8.75 -9.43
C ALA A 100 6.04 8.44 -10.76
N LEU A 101 4.77 8.82 -10.87
CA LEU A 101 4.08 8.79 -12.15
C LEU A 101 4.55 9.94 -13.05
N LYS A 102 4.61 9.66 -14.35
CA LYS A 102 5.01 10.62 -15.39
C LYS A 102 3.86 11.56 -15.73
#